data_AF-A0A812HQJ3-F1
#
_entry.id   AF-A0A812HQJ3-F1
#
_cell.length_a   1.000
_cell.length_b   1.000
_cell.length_c   1.000
_cell.angle_alpha   90.00
_cell.angle_beta   90.00
_cell.angle_gamma   90.00
#
_symmetry.space_group_name_H-M   'P 1'
#
loop_
_entity.id
_entity.type
_entity.pdbx_description
1 polymer ?
#
loop_
_entity_poly.entity_id
_entity_poly.type
_entity_poly.pdbx_seq_one_letter_code
_entity_poly.pdbx_strand_id
1 'polypeptide(L)'
;MRYQSAPVSSEETQETTAQRAARQRQERRAELTYSTDDYKRWNNNKNKTIDERNKEKQEANITEAETEQKNHIHVGEEREFPDAILSPMPTSRKEMIDATGTRVLPSDLLGSSFNNQCVSAEIVAHQMTSLSPATKKEVEESGELVFSGMQYKHAHGTVGTIEVIDTFAGQQPDQITSQMAYWVAQGKYLDIPKHPDPHRDHLYVFTPNFSGCSFVVDDWSDDLIRVYHVEGSKEDKQYNDVKDHRNGLINYMSFRDYGFYQKGNTTIKSVNGFAFMRYNTQARHWEIHYQKQEHAPALGRPTTSAKTLFSSEKHSVKVMVSKESRVVETGTIAIKR
;
A
#
# COMPACT_ATOMS: atom_id res chain seq x y z
N MET A 1 -68.85 58.38 -47.35
CA MET A 1 -67.95 57.24 -47.63
C MET A 1 -68.37 56.58 -48.93
N ARG A 2 -67.53 56.64 -49.96
CA ARG A 2 -67.38 55.66 -51.06
C ARG A 2 -66.45 56.27 -52.11
N TYR A 3 -65.16 55.92 -52.06
CA TYR A 3 -64.23 56.13 -53.17
C TYR A 3 -64.30 54.90 -54.07
N GLN A 4 -64.53 55.12 -55.37
CA GLN A 4 -64.54 54.10 -56.41
C GLN A 4 -63.12 53.66 -56.73
N SER A 5 -62.93 52.35 -56.90
CA SER A 5 -61.70 51.71 -57.35
C SER A 5 -61.49 51.91 -58.86
N ALA A 6 -60.27 52.31 -59.24
CA ALA A 6 -59.79 52.25 -60.62
C ALA A 6 -59.37 50.81 -60.99
N PRO A 7 -59.53 50.37 -62.26
CA PRO A 7 -59.14 49.03 -62.67
C PRO A 7 -57.63 48.93 -62.91
N VAL A 8 -57.01 47.87 -62.39
CA VAL A 8 -55.61 47.51 -62.63
C VAL A 8 -55.53 46.77 -63.97
N SER A 9 -54.84 47.34 -64.97
CA SER A 9 -54.30 46.55 -66.07
C SER A 9 -52.88 46.13 -65.70
N SER A 10 -52.61 44.83 -65.63
CA SER A 10 -51.25 44.32 -65.58
C SER A 10 -51.11 43.20 -66.60
N GLU A 11 -50.45 43.51 -67.72
CA GLU A 11 -49.82 42.51 -68.57
C GLU A 11 -48.71 41.83 -67.75
N GLU A 12 -48.99 40.65 -67.19
CA GLU A 12 -47.95 39.81 -66.61
C GLU A 12 -47.17 39.11 -67.73
N THR A 13 -45.99 39.64 -68.02
CA THR A 13 -45.02 39.02 -68.94
C THR A 13 -44.59 37.65 -68.39
N GLN A 14 -44.91 36.54 -69.07
CA GLN A 14 -44.45 35.20 -68.68
C GLN A 14 -42.94 35.05 -68.88
N GLU A 15 -42.22 34.66 -67.82
CA GLU A 15 -40.78 34.39 -67.87
C GLU A 15 -40.43 33.28 -68.86
N THR A 16 -39.45 33.54 -69.71
CA THR A 16 -38.89 32.56 -70.65
C THR A 16 -38.05 31.50 -69.92
N THR A 17 -37.89 30.33 -70.54
CA THR A 17 -37.11 29.21 -69.96
C THR A 17 -35.66 29.60 -69.61
N ALA A 18 -35.05 30.48 -70.41
CA ALA A 18 -33.70 31.00 -70.16
C ALA A 18 -33.64 31.92 -68.92
N GLN A 19 -34.65 32.76 -68.72
CA GLN A 19 -34.76 33.62 -67.52
C GLN A 19 -34.97 32.78 -66.25
N ARG A 20 -35.81 31.73 -66.32
CA ARG A 20 -36.01 30.81 -65.20
C ARG A 20 -34.73 30.07 -64.82
N ALA A 21 -33.95 29.60 -65.80
CA ALA A 21 -32.67 28.94 -65.56
C ALA A 21 -31.60 29.90 -65.00
N ALA A 22 -31.59 31.16 -65.45
CA ALA A 22 -30.70 32.19 -64.94
C ALA A 22 -31.02 32.55 -63.48
N ARG A 23 -32.30 32.72 -63.14
CA ARG A 23 -32.75 32.94 -61.76
C ARG A 23 -32.35 31.78 -60.85
N GLN A 24 -32.63 30.53 -61.25
CA GLN A 24 -32.23 29.35 -60.47
C GLN A 24 -30.70 29.21 -60.33
N ARG A 25 -29.90 29.73 -61.27
CA ARG A 25 -28.43 29.78 -61.12
C ARG A 25 -28.00 30.87 -60.14
N GLN A 26 -28.69 32.02 -60.12
CA GLN A 26 -28.43 33.09 -59.17
C GLN A 26 -28.87 32.73 -57.75
N GLU A 27 -30.04 32.11 -57.59
CA GLU A 27 -30.54 31.59 -56.30
C GLU A 27 -29.57 30.54 -55.73
N ARG A 28 -29.14 29.55 -56.54
CA ARG A 28 -28.12 28.58 -56.11
C ARG A 28 -26.77 29.21 -55.77
N ARG A 29 -26.35 30.26 -56.49
CA ARG A 29 -25.13 31.01 -56.16
C ARG A 29 -25.28 31.76 -54.84
N ALA A 30 -26.43 32.38 -54.60
CA ALA A 30 -26.74 33.09 -53.37
C ALA A 30 -26.78 32.15 -52.16
N GLU A 31 -27.36 30.95 -52.30
CA GLU A 31 -27.38 29.88 -51.29
C GLU A 31 -25.97 29.35 -50.95
N LEU A 32 -25.04 29.40 -51.90
CA LEU A 32 -23.65 28.93 -51.73
C LEU A 32 -22.68 30.02 -51.28
N THR A 33 -23.09 31.29 -51.29
CA THR A 33 -22.28 32.40 -50.76
C THR A 33 -22.52 32.59 -49.27
N TYR A 34 -21.61 32.06 -48.46
CA TYR A 34 -21.58 32.33 -47.03
C TYR A 34 -21.37 33.83 -46.77
N SER A 35 -22.21 34.39 -45.90
CA SER A 35 -22.09 35.78 -45.48
C SER A 35 -20.95 35.96 -44.48
N THR A 36 -20.50 37.21 -44.30
CA THR A 36 -19.53 37.57 -43.25
C THR A 36 -20.00 37.13 -41.86
N ASP A 37 -21.31 37.14 -41.61
CA ASP A 37 -21.89 36.73 -40.32
C ASP A 37 -21.93 35.20 -40.16
N ASP A 38 -22.07 34.44 -41.24
CA ASP A 38 -21.92 32.97 -41.20
C ASP A 38 -20.49 32.58 -40.81
N TYR A 39 -19.48 33.27 -41.36
CA TYR A 39 -18.08 33.05 -40.97
C TYR A 39 -17.81 33.45 -39.52
N LYS A 40 -18.39 34.55 -39.02
CA LYS A 40 -18.30 34.93 -37.60
C LYS A 40 -18.93 33.86 -36.71
N ARG A 41 -20.13 33.38 -37.05
CA ARG A 41 -20.81 32.31 -36.30
C ARG A 41 -19.99 31.03 -36.29
N TRP A 42 -19.41 30.65 -37.43
CA TRP A 42 -18.55 29.47 -37.52
C TRP A 42 -17.29 29.60 -36.67
N ASN A 43 -16.59 30.75 -36.73
CA ASN A 43 -15.41 31.02 -35.91
C ASN A 43 -15.74 31.04 -34.42
N ASN A 44 -16.85 31.66 -34.02
CA ASN A 44 -17.30 31.69 -32.63
C ASN A 44 -17.61 30.29 -32.11
N ASN A 45 -18.32 29.46 -32.88
CA ASN A 45 -18.60 28.08 -32.52
C ASN A 45 -17.32 27.25 -32.42
N LYS A 46 -16.40 27.41 -33.38
CA LYS A 46 -15.10 26.72 -33.37
C LYS A 46 -14.28 27.08 -32.13
N ASN A 47 -14.18 28.36 -31.80
CA ASN A 47 -13.45 28.84 -30.62
C ASN A 47 -14.10 28.31 -29.33
N LYS A 48 -15.42 28.39 -29.23
CA LYS A 48 -16.17 27.82 -28.10
C LYS A 48 -15.86 26.33 -27.89
N THR A 49 -15.88 25.52 -28.94
CA THR A 49 -15.56 24.09 -28.85
C THR A 49 -14.09 23.83 -28.45
N ILE A 50 -13.16 24.68 -28.90
CA ILE A 50 -11.75 24.58 -28.48
C ILE A 50 -11.60 24.93 -27.00
N ASP A 51 -12.26 25.99 -26.54
CA ASP A 51 -12.24 26.43 -25.16
C ASP A 51 -12.86 25.38 -24.23
N GLU A 52 -13.99 24.78 -24.61
CA GLU A 52 -14.63 23.67 -23.89
C GLU A 52 -13.69 22.47 -23.74
N ARG A 53 -13.04 22.03 -24.84
CA ARG A 53 -12.07 20.93 -24.79
C ARG A 53 -10.84 21.24 -23.96
N ASN A 54 -10.36 22.49 -23.98
CA ASN A 54 -9.23 22.90 -23.17
C ASN A 54 -9.59 22.92 -21.69
N LYS A 55 -10.82 23.33 -21.36
CA LYS A 55 -11.35 23.31 -20.00
C LYS A 55 -11.51 21.88 -19.48
N GLU A 56 -12.08 20.98 -20.28
CA GLU A 56 -12.19 19.54 -19.94
C GLU A 56 -10.81 18.92 -19.68
N LYS A 57 -9.80 19.25 -20.50
CA LYS A 57 -8.42 18.79 -20.28
C LYS A 57 -7.81 19.36 -19.00
N GLN A 58 -8.04 20.63 -18.71
CA GLN A 58 -7.56 21.23 -17.46
C GLN A 58 -8.23 20.61 -16.24
N GLU A 59 -9.54 20.40 -16.28
CA GLU A 59 -10.30 19.73 -15.21
C GLU A 59 -9.82 18.28 -15.01
N ALA A 60 -9.57 17.54 -16.09
CA ALA A 60 -8.99 16.20 -16.02
C ALA A 60 -7.59 16.21 -15.39
N ASN A 61 -6.70 17.11 -15.82
CA ASN A 61 -5.35 17.22 -15.26
C ASN A 61 -5.35 17.62 -13.78
N ILE A 62 -6.27 18.50 -13.35
CA ILE A 62 -6.43 18.86 -11.92
C ILE A 62 -6.90 17.65 -11.13
N THR A 63 -7.89 16.92 -11.65
CA THR A 63 -8.43 15.71 -11.00
C THR A 63 -7.36 14.61 -10.88
N GLU A 64 -6.52 14.45 -11.91
CA GLU A 64 -5.40 13.52 -11.91
C GLU A 64 -4.35 13.91 -10.85
N ALA A 65 -3.94 15.18 -10.82
CA ALA A 65 -2.98 15.68 -9.81
C ALA A 65 -3.52 15.59 -8.37
N GLU A 66 -4.80 15.87 -8.13
CA GLU A 66 -5.43 15.72 -6.81
C GLU A 66 -5.50 14.24 -6.40
N THR A 67 -5.71 13.33 -7.35
CA THR A 67 -5.77 11.88 -7.11
C THR A 67 -4.38 11.31 -6.86
N GLU A 68 -3.36 11.73 -7.62
CA GLU A 68 -1.95 11.41 -7.39
C GLU A 68 -1.52 11.87 -5.99
N GLN A 69 -1.85 13.12 -5.62
CA GLN A 69 -1.55 13.64 -4.29
C GLN A 69 -2.25 12.85 -3.17
N LYS A 70 -3.45 12.33 -3.42
CA LYS A 70 -4.19 11.48 -2.47
C LYS A 70 -3.57 10.08 -2.32
N ASN A 71 -2.91 9.57 -3.35
CA ASN A 71 -2.28 8.25 -3.38
C ASN A 71 -0.75 8.33 -3.29
N HIS A 72 -0.24 9.31 -2.56
CA HIS A 72 1.19 9.52 -2.38
C HIS A 72 1.64 9.11 -0.96
N ILE A 73 2.70 8.32 -0.88
CA ILE A 73 3.41 8.03 0.37
C ILE A 73 4.78 8.73 0.39
N HIS A 74 5.25 9.03 1.60
CA HIS A 74 6.53 9.71 1.78
C HIS A 74 7.70 9.02 1.08
N VAL A 75 8.43 9.77 0.26
CA VAL A 75 9.60 9.32 -0.50
C VAL A 75 10.80 10.27 -0.30
N GLY A 76 12.01 9.73 -0.37
CA GLY A 76 13.25 10.54 -0.29
C GLY A 76 13.32 11.39 0.98
N GLU A 77 13.58 12.70 0.81
CA GLU A 77 13.70 13.66 1.92
C GLU A 77 12.40 13.85 2.71
N GLU A 78 11.23 13.54 2.13
CA GLU A 78 9.95 13.60 2.85
C GLU A 78 9.92 12.63 4.04
N ARG A 79 10.76 11.59 4.00
CA ARG A 79 10.86 10.57 5.04
C ARG A 79 11.72 10.99 6.23
N GLU A 80 12.41 12.11 6.12
CA GLU A 80 13.41 12.54 7.09
C GLU A 80 12.88 13.65 8.02
N PHE A 81 13.48 13.72 9.20
CA PHE A 81 13.36 14.87 10.10
C PHE A 81 14.73 15.55 10.14
N PRO A 82 14.90 16.77 9.58
CA PRO A 82 16.20 17.40 9.41
C PRO A 82 17.02 17.53 10.69
N ASP A 83 16.36 17.75 11.83
CA ASP A 83 17.02 17.92 13.13
C ASP A 83 17.17 16.61 13.92
N ALA A 84 16.83 15.46 13.31
CA ALA A 84 16.99 14.17 13.97
C ALA A 84 18.45 13.75 14.02
N ILE A 85 18.88 13.27 15.19
CA ILE A 85 20.20 12.65 15.35
C ILE A 85 20.06 11.14 15.30
N LEU A 86 21.10 10.47 14.81
CA LEU A 86 21.15 9.01 14.85
C LEU A 86 21.12 8.51 16.30
N SER A 87 20.40 7.41 16.54
CA SER A 87 20.43 6.70 17.83
C SER A 87 21.90 6.46 18.22
N PRO A 88 22.30 6.90 19.43
CA PRO A 88 23.67 6.74 19.88
C PRO A 88 24.00 5.26 19.96
N MET A 89 25.24 4.88 19.68
CA MET A 89 25.65 3.48 19.84
C MET A 89 25.41 3.00 21.28
N PRO A 90 25.04 1.72 21.47
CA PRO A 90 24.85 1.17 22.80
C PRO A 90 26.14 1.27 23.60
N THR A 91 26.05 1.58 24.90
CA THR A 91 27.22 1.67 25.79
C THR A 91 27.85 0.29 25.95
N SER A 92 27.02 -0.76 25.98
CA SER A 92 27.49 -2.14 25.91
C SER A 92 27.62 -2.59 24.46
N ARG A 93 28.77 -3.17 24.11
CA ARG A 93 28.96 -3.76 22.79
C ARG A 93 27.90 -4.85 22.57
N LYS A 94 27.37 -4.96 21.35
CA LYS A 94 26.57 -6.12 20.97
C LYS A 94 27.43 -7.40 21.08
N GLU A 95 26.91 -8.39 21.79
CA GLU A 95 27.51 -9.69 22.00
C GLU A 95 26.73 -10.76 21.24
N MET A 96 27.41 -11.81 20.80
CA MET A 96 26.76 -12.98 20.22
C MET A 96 26.51 -14.00 21.34
N ILE A 97 25.24 -14.22 21.68
CA ILE A 97 24.82 -15.01 22.84
C ILE A 97 23.95 -16.19 22.36
N ASP A 98 24.08 -17.34 23.03
CA ASP A 98 23.15 -18.45 22.85
C ASP A 98 21.78 -18.12 23.44
N ALA A 99 20.73 -18.36 22.67
CA ALA A 99 19.36 -18.26 23.13
C ALA A 99 18.64 -19.61 22.97
N THR A 100 17.78 -19.92 23.93
CA THR A 100 16.94 -21.12 23.90
C THR A 100 15.49 -20.74 23.63
N GLY A 101 14.86 -21.41 22.68
CA GLY A 101 13.53 -21.09 22.18
C GLY A 101 12.43 -21.98 22.77
N THR A 102 11.26 -21.39 23.00
CA THR A 102 10.01 -22.09 23.26
C THR A 102 9.00 -21.69 22.19
N ARG A 103 8.34 -22.67 21.57
CA ARG A 103 7.24 -22.41 20.62
C ARG A 103 6.06 -21.80 21.36
N VAL A 104 5.45 -20.81 20.73
CA VAL A 104 4.26 -20.09 21.21
C VAL A 104 3.36 -19.76 20.03
N LEU A 105 2.11 -19.42 20.27
CA LEU A 105 1.26 -18.90 19.22
C LEU A 105 1.75 -17.50 18.83
N PRO A 106 1.80 -17.12 17.53
CA PRO A 106 2.19 -15.76 17.14
C PRO A 106 1.39 -14.66 17.85
N SER A 107 0.09 -14.85 18.07
CA SER A 107 -0.73 -13.90 18.82
C SER A 107 -0.22 -13.62 20.25
N ASP A 108 0.46 -14.57 20.89
CA ASP A 108 1.00 -14.39 22.25
C ASP A 108 2.24 -13.49 22.26
N LEU A 109 3.04 -13.54 21.17
CA LEU A 109 4.15 -12.61 20.96
C LEU A 109 3.67 -11.20 20.65
N LEU A 110 2.54 -11.10 19.94
CA LEU A 110 1.99 -9.88 19.36
C LEU A 110 0.91 -9.22 20.23
N GLY A 111 0.52 -9.86 21.34
CA GLY A 111 -0.41 -9.34 22.32
C GLY A 111 0.29 -8.53 23.41
N SER A 112 0.08 -8.90 24.67
CA SER A 112 0.61 -8.17 25.85
C SER A 112 2.13 -8.07 25.90
N SER A 113 2.84 -9.03 25.30
CA SER A 113 4.31 -9.05 25.24
C SER A 113 4.89 -8.07 24.21
N PHE A 114 4.08 -7.59 23.27
CA PHE A 114 4.55 -6.80 22.12
C PHE A 114 5.24 -5.50 22.52
N ASN A 115 4.86 -4.89 23.64
CA ASN A 115 5.49 -3.65 24.08
C ASN A 115 6.81 -3.87 24.85
N ASN A 116 7.10 -5.11 25.25
CA ASN A 116 8.13 -5.42 26.25
C ASN A 116 9.29 -6.27 25.71
N GLN A 117 9.15 -6.86 24.51
CA GLN A 117 10.21 -7.62 23.85
C GLN A 117 10.28 -7.27 22.37
N CYS A 118 11.49 -7.24 21.81
CA CYS A 118 11.63 -7.11 20.36
C CYS A 118 11.03 -8.34 19.68
N VAL A 119 10.30 -8.12 18.59
CA VAL A 119 9.84 -9.18 17.69
C VAL A 119 10.56 -9.05 16.35
N SER A 120 10.86 -10.18 15.71
CA SER A 120 11.58 -10.20 14.43
C SER A 120 11.06 -11.30 13.51
N ALA A 121 10.87 -10.97 12.23
CA ALA A 121 10.62 -11.93 11.15
C ALA A 121 11.91 -12.34 10.42
N GLU A 122 13.11 -11.98 10.93
CA GLU A 122 14.40 -12.30 10.29
C GLU A 122 14.60 -13.80 10.07
N ILE A 123 14.03 -14.64 10.93
CA ILE A 123 14.10 -16.10 10.79
C ILE A 123 13.51 -16.58 9.46
N VAL A 124 12.46 -15.92 8.96
CA VAL A 124 11.86 -16.27 7.65
C VAL A 124 12.89 -16.16 6.53
N ALA A 125 13.74 -15.13 6.56
CA ALA A 125 14.82 -14.97 5.58
C ALA A 125 15.88 -16.09 5.71
N HIS A 126 16.19 -16.53 6.93
CA HIS A 126 17.09 -17.66 7.16
C HIS A 126 16.51 -19.00 6.68
N GLN A 127 15.19 -19.17 6.77
CA GLN A 127 14.48 -20.38 6.34
C GLN A 127 14.48 -20.54 4.82
N MET A 128 14.61 -19.46 4.03
CA MET A 128 14.55 -19.47 2.55
C MET A 128 15.41 -20.53 1.86
N THR A 129 16.54 -20.90 2.47
CA THR A 129 17.45 -21.91 1.90
C THR A 129 17.01 -23.35 2.14
N SER A 130 16.09 -23.59 3.08
CA SER A 130 15.59 -24.90 3.48
C SER A 130 14.11 -25.13 3.15
N LEU A 131 13.37 -24.10 2.76
CA LEU A 131 11.96 -24.22 2.38
C LEU A 131 11.79 -25.04 1.10
N SER A 132 10.72 -25.81 1.05
CA SER A 132 10.21 -26.48 -0.14
C SER A 132 9.92 -25.46 -1.24
N PRO A 133 10.01 -25.85 -2.53
CA PRO A 133 9.77 -24.92 -3.64
C PRO A 133 8.41 -24.20 -3.57
N ALA A 134 7.36 -24.90 -3.11
CA ALA A 134 6.02 -24.35 -2.98
C ALA A 134 5.96 -23.28 -1.88
N THR A 135 6.42 -23.60 -0.66
CA THR A 135 6.43 -22.62 0.44
C THR A 135 7.36 -21.44 0.14
N LYS A 136 8.52 -21.70 -0.48
CA LYS A 136 9.45 -20.66 -0.89
C LYS A 136 8.80 -19.66 -1.85
N LYS A 137 8.01 -20.15 -2.82
CA LYS A 137 7.28 -19.31 -3.76
C LYS A 137 6.32 -18.36 -3.03
N GLU A 138 5.53 -18.86 -2.09
CA GLU A 138 4.61 -18.03 -1.29
C GLU A 138 5.36 -16.96 -0.47
N VAL A 139 6.54 -17.29 0.07
CA VAL A 139 7.39 -16.33 0.80
C VAL A 139 7.96 -15.24 -0.14
N GLU A 140 8.28 -15.58 -1.39
CA GLU A 140 8.84 -14.64 -2.39
C GLU A 140 7.78 -13.79 -3.08
N GLU A 141 6.57 -14.32 -3.26
CA GLU A 141 5.51 -13.70 -4.08
C GLU A 141 4.38 -13.07 -3.27
N SER A 142 4.38 -13.23 -1.94
CA SER A 142 3.24 -13.01 -1.05
C SER A 142 2.20 -14.13 -1.18
N GLY A 143 1.48 -14.41 -0.09
CA GLY A 143 0.46 -15.45 -0.11
C GLY A 143 -0.02 -15.86 1.29
N GLU A 144 -0.48 -17.10 1.40
CA GLU A 144 -1.04 -17.65 2.63
C GLU A 144 -0.12 -18.74 3.19
N LEU A 145 0.28 -18.57 4.44
CA LEU A 145 1.27 -19.45 5.08
C LEU A 145 0.84 -19.82 6.50
N VAL A 146 1.39 -20.94 6.98
CA VAL A 146 1.28 -21.34 8.38
C VAL A 146 2.49 -20.81 9.12
N PHE A 147 2.26 -20.14 10.25
CA PHE A 147 3.30 -19.56 11.08
C PHE A 147 3.25 -20.11 12.48
N SER A 148 4.43 -20.22 13.11
CA SER A 148 4.58 -20.42 14.54
C SER A 148 5.37 -19.26 15.14
N GLY A 149 5.11 -18.96 16.41
CA GLY A 149 5.92 -18.04 17.19
C GLY A 149 7.02 -18.79 17.91
N MET A 150 8.20 -18.17 18.04
CA MET A 150 9.26 -18.68 18.90
C MET A 150 9.74 -17.57 19.83
N GLN A 151 9.68 -17.84 21.13
CA GLN A 151 10.23 -16.95 22.16
C GLN A 151 11.61 -17.45 22.57
N TYR A 152 12.66 -16.75 22.13
CA TYR A 152 14.03 -17.06 22.48
C TYR A 152 14.48 -16.29 23.71
N LYS A 153 14.92 -17.01 24.74
CA LYS A 153 15.49 -16.43 25.97
C LYS A 153 17.01 -16.43 25.89
N HIS A 154 17.62 -15.29 26.20
CA HIS A 154 19.08 -15.08 26.26
C HIS A 154 19.46 -14.32 27.54
N ALA A 155 20.76 -14.10 27.76
CA ALA A 155 21.28 -13.47 28.99
C ALA A 155 20.85 -12.01 29.21
N HIS A 156 20.23 -11.35 28.23
CA HIS A 156 19.81 -9.94 28.31
C HIS A 156 18.29 -9.75 28.17
N GLY A 157 17.51 -10.85 28.11
CA GLY A 157 16.06 -10.78 27.98
C GLY A 157 15.52 -11.84 27.03
N THR A 158 14.46 -11.46 26.31
CA THR A 158 13.80 -12.30 25.32
C THR A 158 13.66 -11.59 23.99
N VAL A 159 13.65 -12.37 22.91
CA VAL A 159 13.28 -11.92 21.57
C VAL A 159 12.22 -12.87 21.02
N GLY A 160 11.11 -12.31 20.55
CA GLY A 160 10.07 -13.03 19.84
C GLY A 160 10.42 -13.15 18.37
N THR A 161 10.06 -14.26 17.74
CA THR A 161 10.21 -14.41 16.29
C THR A 161 9.02 -15.10 15.67
N ILE A 162 8.78 -14.78 14.40
CA ILE A 162 7.80 -15.46 13.56
C ILE A 162 8.55 -16.38 12.61
N GLU A 163 8.14 -17.64 12.54
CA GLU A 163 8.74 -18.69 11.73
C GLU A 163 7.68 -19.32 10.82
N VAL A 164 8.04 -19.63 9.57
CA VAL A 164 7.16 -20.37 8.64
C VAL A 164 7.21 -21.86 8.96
N ILE A 165 6.04 -22.51 8.97
CA ILE A 165 5.90 -23.96 9.02
C ILE A 165 5.72 -24.47 7.58
N ASP A 166 6.65 -25.29 7.12
CA ASP A 166 6.69 -25.79 5.74
C ASP A 166 5.81 -27.03 5.58
N THR A 167 4.51 -26.79 5.43
CA THR A 167 3.49 -27.85 5.28
C THR A 167 3.68 -28.65 3.98
N PHE A 168 4.22 -28.05 2.92
CA PHE A 168 4.52 -28.73 1.66
C PHE A 168 5.71 -29.69 1.77
N ALA A 169 6.66 -29.44 2.67
CA ALA A 169 7.69 -30.40 3.08
C ALA A 169 7.18 -31.46 4.08
N GLY A 170 5.90 -31.43 4.45
CA GLY A 170 5.28 -32.37 5.37
C GLY A 170 5.41 -32.00 6.85
N GLN A 171 5.91 -30.79 7.18
CA GLN A 171 5.90 -30.32 8.57
C GLN A 171 4.46 -30.20 9.05
N GLN A 172 4.20 -30.73 10.25
CA GLN A 172 2.86 -30.73 10.83
C GLN A 172 2.69 -29.48 11.70
N PRO A 173 1.71 -28.60 11.40
CA PRO A 173 1.34 -27.51 12.28
C PRO A 173 0.85 -28.05 13.62
N ASP A 174 1.36 -27.48 14.70
CA ASP A 174 0.84 -27.74 16.04
C ASP A 174 -0.38 -26.84 16.32
N GLN A 175 -1.47 -27.42 16.79
CA GLN A 175 -2.76 -26.72 16.96
C GLN A 175 -2.72 -25.61 18.02
N ILE A 176 -1.72 -25.60 18.90
CA ILE A 176 -1.63 -24.66 20.03
C ILE A 176 -0.64 -23.54 19.71
N THR A 177 0.35 -23.80 18.85
CA THR A 177 1.46 -22.89 18.58
C THR A 177 1.56 -22.44 17.12
N SER A 178 0.63 -22.86 16.27
CA SER A 178 0.58 -22.49 14.86
C SER A 178 -0.71 -21.76 14.49
N GLN A 179 -0.61 -20.80 13.57
CA GLN A 179 -1.77 -20.11 12.99
C GLN A 179 -1.53 -19.86 11.50
N MET A 180 -2.61 -19.89 10.72
CA MET A 180 -2.55 -19.36 9.35
C MET A 180 -2.57 -17.83 9.38
N ALA A 181 -1.83 -17.24 8.46
CA ALA A 181 -1.80 -15.80 8.25
C ALA A 181 -1.45 -15.49 6.79
N TYR A 182 -1.78 -14.27 6.38
CA TYR A 182 -1.26 -13.71 5.14
C TYR A 182 0.21 -13.32 5.31
N TRP A 183 0.98 -13.42 4.24
CA TRP A 183 2.35 -12.96 4.13
C TRP A 183 2.44 -11.95 2.98
N VAL A 184 2.96 -10.76 3.26
CA VAL A 184 3.26 -9.76 2.24
C VAL A 184 4.76 -9.65 2.10
N ALA A 185 5.29 -10.17 0.99
CA ALA A 185 6.71 -10.14 0.69
C ALA A 185 7.20 -8.72 0.40
N GLN A 186 8.47 -8.46 0.68
CA GLN A 186 9.10 -7.16 0.44
C GLN A 186 9.07 -6.80 -1.07
N GLY A 187 8.59 -5.61 -1.38
CA GLY A 187 8.42 -5.12 -2.76
C GLY A 187 7.21 -5.74 -3.49
N LYS A 188 6.29 -6.38 -2.77
CA LYS A 188 5.09 -7.02 -3.30
C LYS A 188 3.83 -6.51 -2.58
N TYR A 189 2.69 -7.00 -3.04
CA TYR A 189 1.39 -6.78 -2.43
C TYR A 189 0.59 -8.07 -2.35
N LEU A 190 -0.48 -8.05 -1.56
CA LEU A 190 -1.50 -9.10 -1.51
C LEU A 190 -2.88 -8.47 -1.34
N ASP A 191 -3.87 -9.01 -2.06
CA ASP A 191 -5.28 -8.64 -1.89
C ASP A 191 -5.87 -9.54 -0.81
N ILE A 192 -6.47 -8.94 0.22
CA ILE A 192 -7.06 -9.67 1.35
C ILE A 192 -8.48 -9.16 1.65
N PRO A 193 -9.33 -9.96 2.31
CA PRO A 193 -10.68 -9.53 2.67
C PRO A 193 -10.67 -8.24 3.49
N LYS A 194 -11.49 -7.27 3.08
CA LYS A 194 -11.73 -6.02 3.83
C LYS A 194 -12.36 -6.30 5.20
N HIS A 195 -13.29 -7.26 5.22
CA HIS A 195 -13.97 -7.74 6.42
C HIS A 195 -13.91 -9.28 6.47
N PRO A 196 -12.79 -9.88 6.94
CA PRO A 196 -12.66 -11.33 7.03
C PRO A 196 -13.71 -11.93 7.98
N ASP A 197 -14.23 -13.11 7.62
CA ASP A 197 -14.98 -13.98 8.50
C ASP A 197 -14.03 -14.68 9.48
N PRO A 198 -14.11 -14.42 10.80
CA PRO A 198 -13.21 -15.01 11.80
C PRO A 198 -13.19 -16.54 11.86
N HIS A 199 -14.19 -17.20 11.26
CA HIS A 199 -14.29 -18.66 11.22
C HIS A 199 -13.67 -19.28 9.96
N ARG A 200 -13.35 -18.48 8.94
CA ARG A 200 -12.93 -18.97 7.61
C ARG A 200 -11.67 -18.31 7.09
N ASP A 201 -11.48 -17.04 7.41
CA ASP A 201 -10.41 -16.20 6.88
C ASP A 201 -9.34 -15.93 7.92
N HIS A 202 -8.14 -15.57 7.46
CA HIS A 202 -7.04 -15.25 8.34
C HIS A 202 -7.15 -13.83 8.90
N LEU A 203 -6.75 -13.66 10.15
CA LEU A 203 -6.90 -12.39 10.88
C LEU A 203 -5.58 -11.64 11.09
N TYR A 204 -4.49 -12.14 10.49
CA TYR A 204 -3.15 -11.59 10.63
C TYR A 204 -2.47 -11.47 9.27
N VAL A 205 -1.67 -10.41 9.11
CA VAL A 205 -0.76 -10.22 7.99
C VAL A 205 0.65 -10.02 8.55
N PHE A 206 1.55 -10.91 8.17
CA PHE A 206 2.98 -10.82 8.48
C PHE A 206 3.78 -10.41 7.27
N THR A 207 4.98 -9.93 7.54
CA THR A 207 5.86 -9.36 6.53
C THR A 207 7.30 -9.33 7.06
N PRO A 208 8.33 -9.17 6.22
CA PRO A 208 9.70 -8.99 6.70
C PRO A 208 9.87 -7.80 7.65
N ASN A 209 10.98 -7.77 8.39
CA ASN A 209 11.30 -6.63 9.25
C ASN A 209 11.38 -5.32 8.47
N PHE A 210 11.10 -4.22 9.15
CA PHE A 210 11.13 -2.90 8.55
C PHE A 210 12.48 -2.23 8.79
N SER A 211 13.18 -1.93 7.70
CA SER A 211 14.39 -1.11 7.70
C SER A 211 14.33 -0.10 6.56
N GLY A 212 13.64 1.00 6.80
CA GLY A 212 13.34 2.00 5.78
C GLY A 212 12.17 1.66 4.85
N CYS A 213 11.43 0.57 5.07
CA CYS A 213 10.24 0.22 4.30
C CYS A 213 8.98 0.95 4.79
N SER A 214 7.90 0.87 4.00
CA SER A 214 6.54 1.34 4.32
C SER A 214 5.52 0.21 4.19
N PHE A 215 4.48 0.20 5.04
CA PHE A 215 3.38 -0.77 5.02
C PHE A 215 2.10 -0.06 4.60
N VAL A 216 1.65 -0.30 3.37
CA VAL A 216 0.65 0.55 2.70
C VAL A 216 -0.62 -0.23 2.45
N VAL A 217 -1.77 0.41 2.60
CA VAL A 217 -3.08 -0.24 2.37
C VAL A 217 -3.97 0.61 1.48
N ASP A 218 -4.31 0.07 0.32
CA ASP A 218 -5.30 0.60 -0.61
C ASP A 218 -6.67 -0.03 -0.40
N ASP A 219 -7.71 0.73 -0.73
CA ASP A 219 -9.04 0.18 -0.94
C ASP A 219 -9.18 -0.30 -2.38
N TRP A 220 -9.33 -1.61 -2.52
CA TRP A 220 -9.19 -2.27 -3.80
C TRP A 220 -10.54 -2.60 -4.45
N SER A 221 -11.53 -2.99 -3.64
CA SER A 221 -12.91 -3.20 -4.09
C SER A 221 -13.83 -3.17 -2.89
N ASP A 222 -15.13 -3.36 -3.11
CA ASP A 222 -16.10 -3.44 -2.01
C ASP A 222 -15.70 -4.49 -0.96
N ASP A 223 -15.13 -5.61 -1.40
CA ASP A 223 -14.79 -6.76 -0.53
C ASP A 223 -13.31 -6.89 -0.18
N LEU A 224 -12.41 -6.15 -0.85
CA LEU A 224 -10.96 -6.35 -0.73
C LEU A 224 -10.22 -5.06 -0.39
N ILE A 225 -9.16 -5.21 0.40
CA ILE A 225 -8.07 -4.25 0.52
C ILE A 225 -6.82 -4.82 -0.13
N ARG A 226 -5.95 -3.95 -0.64
CA ARG A 226 -4.63 -4.34 -1.15
C ARG A 226 -3.57 -3.86 -0.19
N VAL A 227 -2.73 -4.77 0.27
CA VAL A 227 -1.70 -4.51 1.26
C VAL A 227 -0.33 -4.65 0.62
N TYR A 228 0.53 -3.63 0.74
CA TYR A 228 1.87 -3.59 0.16
C TYR A 228 2.96 -3.54 1.23
N HIS A 229 4.07 -4.25 1.04
CA HIS A 229 5.33 -3.96 1.72
C HIS A 229 6.24 -3.21 0.74
N VAL A 230 6.28 -1.90 0.84
CA VAL A 230 7.03 -1.03 -0.06
C VAL A 230 8.45 -0.85 0.47
N GLU A 231 9.43 -1.14 -0.38
CA GLU A 231 10.85 -1.00 -0.06
C GLU A 231 11.26 0.46 0.07
N GLY A 232 12.15 0.73 1.02
CA GLY A 232 12.78 2.04 1.14
C GLY A 232 13.54 2.42 -0.14
N SER A 233 13.39 3.68 -0.54
CA SER A 233 13.99 4.23 -1.76
C SER A 233 13.44 3.65 -3.07
N LYS A 234 12.30 2.93 -3.00
CA LYS A 234 11.57 2.43 -4.17
C LYS A 234 10.09 2.79 -4.11
N GLU A 235 9.70 3.74 -3.27
CA GLU A 235 8.32 4.15 -3.05
C GLU A 235 7.63 4.58 -4.34
N ASP A 236 8.30 5.40 -5.16
CA ASP A 236 7.74 5.82 -6.45
C ASP A 236 7.51 4.64 -7.36
N LYS A 237 8.53 3.79 -7.53
CA LYS A 237 8.46 2.63 -8.42
C LYS A 237 7.43 1.58 -7.97
N GLN A 238 7.27 1.38 -6.67
CA GLN A 238 6.44 0.32 -6.12
C GLN A 238 5.04 0.76 -5.71
N TYR A 239 4.83 2.07 -5.56
CA TYR A 239 3.57 2.62 -5.11
C TYR A 239 3.22 3.97 -5.76
N ASN A 240 3.96 5.07 -5.56
CA ASN A 240 3.47 6.41 -5.96
C ASN A 240 3.22 6.55 -7.47
N ASP A 241 4.05 5.92 -8.31
CA ASP A 241 3.90 5.95 -9.78
C ASP A 241 3.03 4.80 -10.32
N VAL A 242 2.40 4.01 -9.43
CA VAL A 242 1.50 2.94 -9.84
C VAL A 242 0.21 3.55 -10.38
N LYS A 243 -0.14 3.21 -11.61
CA LYS A 243 -1.26 3.85 -12.32
C LYS A 243 -2.65 3.57 -11.73
N ASP A 244 -2.81 2.47 -11.01
CA ASP A 244 -4.11 2.02 -10.54
C ASP A 244 -4.06 1.69 -9.04
N HIS A 245 -4.54 2.63 -8.23
CA HIS A 245 -4.84 2.45 -6.81
C HIS A 245 -6.32 2.19 -6.55
N ARG A 246 -7.13 2.02 -7.61
CA ARG A 246 -8.59 1.89 -7.55
C ARG A 246 -9.28 2.95 -6.70
N ASN A 247 -9.82 2.58 -5.54
CA ASN A 247 -10.50 3.53 -4.66
C ASN A 247 -9.51 4.35 -3.82
N GLY A 248 -8.21 4.12 -3.98
CA GLY A 248 -7.10 4.91 -3.44
C GLY A 248 -6.61 4.44 -2.08
N LEU A 249 -5.57 5.14 -1.61
CA LEU A 249 -4.93 4.94 -0.32
C LEU A 249 -5.97 5.03 0.82
N ILE A 250 -5.92 4.09 1.75
CA ILE A 250 -6.65 4.17 3.03
C ILE A 250 -5.75 4.82 4.08
N ASN A 251 -4.62 4.16 4.36
CA ASN A 251 -3.64 4.58 5.34
C ASN A 251 -2.36 3.76 5.18
N TYR A 252 -1.28 4.17 5.82
CA TYR A 252 -0.01 3.47 5.77
C TYR A 252 0.86 3.76 6.98
N MET A 253 1.76 2.83 7.28
CA MET A 253 2.90 3.06 8.17
C MET A 253 4.13 3.38 7.30
N SER A 254 4.78 4.49 7.58
CA SER A 254 6.00 4.92 6.91
C SER A 254 7.24 4.72 7.79
N PHE A 255 8.42 4.94 7.21
CA PHE A 255 9.65 5.06 7.99
C PHE A 255 9.58 6.15 9.08
N ARG A 256 8.79 7.21 8.89
CA ARG A 256 8.65 8.28 9.88
C ARG A 256 8.00 7.77 11.18
N ASP A 257 7.13 6.78 11.07
CA ASP A 257 6.34 6.27 12.18
C ASP A 257 7.18 5.42 13.13
N TYR A 258 7.97 4.48 12.61
CA TYR A 258 8.79 3.59 13.44
C TYR A 258 10.26 4.02 13.55
N GLY A 259 10.73 4.78 12.56
CA GLY A 259 12.13 5.16 12.43
C GLY A 259 12.57 6.29 13.36
N PHE A 260 11.61 6.97 14.01
CA PHE A 260 11.88 8.14 14.83
C PHE A 260 11.08 8.12 16.14
N TYR A 261 11.71 8.63 17.20
CA TYR A 261 11.07 8.85 18.49
C TYR A 261 11.67 10.05 19.21
N GLN A 262 10.92 10.60 20.17
CA GLN A 262 11.35 11.73 20.98
C GLN A 262 12.07 11.27 22.24
N LYS A 263 13.20 11.89 22.55
CA LYS A 263 13.91 11.77 23.83
C LYS A 263 14.15 13.16 24.40
N GLY A 264 13.21 13.62 25.24
CA GLY A 264 13.18 15.02 25.66
C GLY A 264 12.87 15.93 24.46
N ASN A 265 13.74 16.91 24.20
CA ASN A 265 13.62 17.82 23.05
C ASN A 265 14.37 17.34 21.80
N THR A 266 14.91 16.11 21.83
CA THR A 266 15.73 15.57 20.74
C THR A 266 14.97 14.49 20.00
N THR A 267 14.88 14.63 18.67
CA THR A 267 14.39 13.58 17.80
C THR A 267 15.51 12.58 17.54
N ILE A 268 15.28 11.31 17.86
CA ILE A 268 16.23 10.23 17.63
C ILE A 268 15.77 9.39 16.43
N LYS A 269 16.68 9.12 15.51
CA LYS A 269 16.50 8.23 14.36
C LYS A 269 17.06 6.84 14.67
N SER A 270 16.20 5.81 14.66
CA SER A 270 16.57 4.40 14.75
C SER A 270 15.95 3.63 13.59
N VAL A 271 16.75 2.92 12.81
CA VAL A 271 16.29 2.40 11.51
C VAL A 271 15.45 1.13 11.57
N ASN A 272 15.32 0.50 12.73
CA ASN A 272 14.72 -0.83 12.84
C ASN A 272 13.32 -0.79 13.43
N GLY A 273 12.40 -1.49 12.77
CA GLY A 273 11.07 -1.75 13.27
C GLY A 273 10.59 -3.15 12.92
N PHE A 274 9.52 -3.54 13.59
CA PHE A 274 8.73 -4.72 13.27
C PHE A 274 7.28 -4.29 13.17
N ALA A 275 6.55 -4.75 12.16
CA ALA A 275 5.13 -4.48 12.04
C ALA A 275 4.37 -5.68 11.50
N PHE A 276 3.08 -5.71 11.80
CA PHE A 276 2.12 -6.69 11.30
C PHE A 276 0.75 -6.03 11.20
N MET A 277 -0.17 -6.63 10.44
CA MET A 277 -1.58 -6.25 10.53
C MET A 277 -2.38 -7.29 11.30
N ARG A 278 -3.40 -6.82 12.00
CA ARG A 278 -4.41 -7.65 12.64
C ARG A 278 -5.79 -7.10 12.36
N TYR A 279 -6.76 -7.98 12.12
CA TYR A 279 -8.14 -7.57 12.04
C TYR A 279 -8.76 -7.43 13.44
N ASN A 280 -9.30 -6.26 13.74
CA ASN A 280 -10.06 -6.01 14.96
C ASN A 280 -11.51 -6.41 14.74
N THR A 281 -11.91 -7.58 15.23
CA THR A 281 -13.26 -8.12 15.03
C THR A 281 -14.36 -7.29 15.71
N GLN A 282 -14.04 -6.55 16.78
CA GLN A 282 -14.99 -5.71 17.48
C GLN A 282 -15.21 -4.39 16.74
N ALA A 283 -14.13 -3.73 16.32
CA ALA A 283 -14.19 -2.47 15.60
C ALA A 283 -14.46 -2.64 14.10
N ARG A 284 -14.33 -3.87 13.58
CA ARG A 284 -14.54 -4.28 12.18
C ARG A 284 -13.64 -3.56 11.18
N HIS A 285 -12.38 -3.38 11.53
CA HIS A 285 -11.37 -2.82 10.63
C HIS A 285 -10.02 -3.52 10.83
N TRP A 286 -9.13 -3.40 9.83
CA TRP A 286 -7.74 -3.80 9.97
C TRP A 286 -6.92 -2.75 10.73
N GLU A 287 -5.90 -3.19 11.45
CA GLU A 287 -4.97 -2.34 12.20
C GLU A 287 -3.53 -2.74 11.85
N ILE A 288 -2.70 -1.78 11.46
CA ILE A 288 -1.24 -1.97 11.42
C ILE A 288 -0.72 -1.72 12.84
N HIS A 289 -0.01 -2.69 13.41
CA HIS A 289 0.69 -2.55 14.69
C HIS A 289 2.19 -2.60 14.45
N TYR A 290 2.95 -1.74 15.14
CA TYR A 290 4.38 -1.66 14.93
C TYR A 290 5.20 -1.37 16.19
N GLN A 291 6.45 -1.79 16.16
CA GLN A 291 7.49 -1.51 17.15
C GLN A 291 8.51 -0.54 16.58
N LYS A 292 8.89 0.45 17.38
CA LYS A 292 10.14 1.20 17.22
C LYS A 292 11.20 0.49 18.04
N GLN A 293 12.24 -0.03 17.39
CA GLN A 293 13.28 -0.82 18.07
C GLN A 293 14.59 -0.06 18.11
N GLU A 294 15.22 0.00 19.28
CA GLU A 294 16.57 0.53 19.46
C GLU A 294 17.54 -0.63 19.69
N HIS A 295 18.65 -0.60 18.96
CA HIS A 295 19.66 -1.67 18.95
C HIS A 295 19.06 -3.07 18.72
N ALA A 296 18.05 -3.18 17.86
CA ALA A 296 17.32 -4.42 17.56
C ALA A 296 18.25 -5.66 17.52
N PRO A 297 17.87 -6.77 18.21
CA PRO A 297 18.63 -8.01 18.13
C PRO A 297 18.67 -8.53 16.69
N ALA A 298 19.82 -9.06 16.27
CA ALA A 298 19.94 -9.79 15.01
C ALA A 298 20.06 -11.29 15.30
N LEU A 299 19.30 -12.12 14.58
CA LEU A 299 19.25 -13.55 14.81
C LEU A 299 20.05 -14.31 13.76
N GLY A 300 20.78 -15.33 14.20
CA GLY A 300 21.38 -16.31 13.31
C GLY A 300 20.36 -17.35 12.82
N ARG A 301 20.87 -18.38 12.13
CA ARG A 301 20.04 -19.52 11.73
C ARG A 301 19.60 -20.31 12.97
N PRO A 302 18.29 -20.60 13.11
CA PRO A 302 17.81 -21.40 14.21
C PRO A 302 18.22 -22.87 14.00
N THR A 303 18.35 -23.58 15.10
CA THR A 303 18.69 -25.00 15.16
C THR A 303 17.72 -25.71 16.08
N THR A 304 17.30 -26.90 15.68
CA THR A 304 16.37 -27.71 16.44
C THR A 304 16.99 -29.08 16.66
N SER A 305 17.25 -29.40 17.93
CA SER A 305 17.69 -30.73 18.33
C SER A 305 16.47 -31.61 18.58
N ALA A 306 16.46 -32.78 17.94
CA ALA A 306 15.36 -33.72 18.02
C ALA A 306 15.07 -34.16 19.48
N LYS A 307 13.80 -34.40 19.76
CA LYS A 307 13.33 -35.03 21.00
C LYS A 307 14.00 -36.40 21.15
N THR A 308 14.49 -36.71 22.35
CA THR A 308 15.01 -38.04 22.69
C THR A 308 14.12 -38.71 23.74
N LEU A 309 14.37 -39.98 24.07
CA LEU A 309 13.68 -40.69 25.15
C LEU A 309 13.79 -39.98 26.52
N PHE A 310 14.78 -39.10 26.70
CA PHE A 310 15.06 -38.42 27.97
C PHE A 310 15.06 -36.89 27.89
N SER A 311 14.75 -36.30 26.73
CA SER A 311 14.75 -34.84 26.56
C SER A 311 13.66 -34.39 25.59
N SER A 312 13.06 -33.24 25.88
CA SER A 312 12.21 -32.53 24.93
C SER A 312 13.01 -32.08 23.70
N GLU A 313 12.28 -31.72 22.64
CA GLU A 313 12.85 -30.93 21.54
C GLU A 313 13.47 -29.65 22.11
N LYS A 314 14.62 -29.25 21.57
CA LYS A 314 15.33 -28.05 22.00
C LYS A 314 15.58 -27.15 20.80
N HIS A 315 15.04 -25.94 20.86
CA HIS A 315 15.29 -24.88 19.89
C HIS A 315 16.39 -23.97 20.38
N SER A 316 17.35 -23.65 19.52
CA SER A 316 18.43 -22.72 19.83
C SER A 316 18.80 -21.83 18.67
N VAL A 317 19.18 -20.60 18.98
CA VAL A 317 19.66 -19.62 17.99
C VAL A 317 20.76 -18.77 18.60
N LYS A 318 21.71 -18.33 17.77
CA LYS A 318 22.66 -17.28 18.16
C LYS A 318 22.00 -15.92 17.98
N VAL A 319 22.02 -15.08 18.99
CA VAL A 319 21.46 -13.73 18.94
C VAL A 319 22.57 -12.72 19.16
N MET A 320 22.73 -11.78 18.22
CA MET A 320 23.59 -10.62 18.38
C MET A 320 22.79 -9.48 19.04
N VAL A 321 23.07 -9.20 20.31
CA VAL A 321 22.23 -8.35 21.17
C VAL A 321 23.07 -7.52 22.14
N SER A 322 22.57 -6.36 22.54
CA SER A 322 23.14 -5.53 23.61
C SER A 322 22.18 -5.53 24.81
N LYS A 323 22.67 -5.18 26.01
CA LYS A 323 21.81 -4.97 27.19
C LYS A 323 20.81 -3.83 26.99
N GLU A 324 21.08 -2.94 26.05
CA GLU A 324 20.24 -1.79 25.70
C GLU A 324 19.29 -2.07 24.53
N SER A 325 19.31 -3.28 23.96
CA SER A 325 18.35 -3.71 22.93
C SER A 325 16.93 -3.74 23.48
N ARG A 326 16.02 -2.96 22.88
CA ARG A 326 14.66 -2.79 23.42
C ARG A 326 13.65 -2.31 22.38
N VAL A 327 12.38 -2.47 22.74
CA VAL A 327 11.28 -1.70 22.15
C VAL A 327 11.24 -0.35 22.85
N VAL A 328 11.30 0.73 22.08
CA VAL A 328 11.24 2.10 22.61
C VAL A 328 9.79 2.54 22.75
N GLU A 329 8.98 2.24 21.74
CA GLU A 329 7.59 2.64 21.64
C GLU A 329 6.89 1.66 20.68
N THR A 330 5.58 1.54 20.83
CA THR A 330 4.72 0.85 19.87
C THR A 330 3.61 1.77 19.40
N GLY A 331 3.10 1.52 18.20
CA GLY A 331 2.00 2.31 17.66
C GLY A 331 0.98 1.44 16.94
N THR A 332 -0.15 2.04 16.60
CA THR A 332 -1.23 1.39 15.88
C THR A 332 -1.88 2.37 14.91
N ILE A 333 -2.05 1.95 13.66
CA ILE A 333 -2.68 2.72 12.59
C ILE A 333 -3.93 1.96 12.14
N ALA A 334 -5.09 2.59 12.31
CA ALA A 334 -6.36 2.00 11.90
C ALA A 334 -6.60 2.18 10.39
N ILE A 335 -7.03 1.11 9.73
CA ILE A 335 -7.40 1.06 8.31
C ILE A 335 -8.92 1.14 8.24
N LYS A 336 -9.46 2.35 8.40
CA LYS A 336 -10.91 2.59 8.43
C LYS A 336 -11.42 2.91 7.03
N ARG A 337 -12.27 2.04 6.49
CA ARG A 337 -13.15 2.34 5.35
C ARG A 337 -14.50 1.72 5.55
#